data_AF-A0A1G4YDI5-F1
#
_entry.id   AF-A0A1G4YDI5-F1
#
_cell.length_a   1.000
_cell.length_b   1.000
_cell.length_c   1.000
_cell.angle_alpha   90.00
_cell.angle_beta   90.00
_cell.angle_gamma   90.00
#
_symmetry.space_group_name_H-M   'P 1'
#
loop_
_entity.id
_entity.type
_entity.pdbx_description
1 polymer ?
#
loop_
_entity_poly.entity_id
_entity_poly.type
_entity_poly.pdbx_seq_one_letter_code
_entity_poly.pdbx_strand_id
1 'polypeptide(L)'
;MRTMKEIATIVFLLWAGSSSVFAADYLKAFPAAEEGMTRHVIILSQQANEADFRVELIIGKTVKTDAANRYFFGGQLETESIPGWGFERHVLRQLGPMAGTLMAVDPAEPRVDRFITLGGEAKLLRYNSRLPLVVYVPHDVEVHHRIWRVQPVDRFVRKLALSGEQTIVVAEGDFEARSIGSYSVRLYSTGNTQVNDDAGIFASGLIRLRSGTLEKVFLENLGLDEAPSLIVTMRSVGTGSYVSADAFKIVGNKVVLHASITEMFADADPVVALKAVLKTSRKK
;
A
#
# COMPACT_ATOMS: atom_id res chain seq x y z
N MET A 1 -7.91 42.74 -53.85
CA MET A 1 -9.16 42.24 -53.23
C MET A 1 -9.31 40.74 -53.52
N ARG A 2 -8.77 39.89 -52.64
CA ARG A 2 -9.29 38.56 -52.26
C ARG A 2 -8.27 37.90 -51.34
N THR A 3 -8.61 37.92 -50.06
CA THR A 3 -7.98 37.19 -48.97
C THR A 3 -8.31 35.70 -49.09
N MET A 4 -7.31 34.83 -49.05
CA MET A 4 -7.49 33.40 -48.81
C MET A 4 -6.94 33.07 -47.42
N LYS A 5 -7.86 32.71 -46.52
CA LYS A 5 -7.59 32.17 -45.19
C LYS A 5 -7.07 30.73 -45.35
N GLU A 6 -5.88 30.47 -44.86
CA GLU A 6 -5.42 29.09 -44.62
C GLU A 6 -6.15 28.53 -43.39
N ILE A 7 -6.89 27.45 -43.62
CA ILE A 7 -7.58 26.69 -42.57
C ILE A 7 -6.60 25.64 -42.09
N ALA A 8 -6.04 25.83 -40.89
CA ALA A 8 -5.24 24.82 -40.22
C ALA A 8 -6.14 23.67 -39.76
N THR A 9 -6.05 22.52 -40.43
CA THR A 9 -6.72 21.28 -40.05
C THR A 9 -6.04 20.68 -38.82
N ILE A 10 -6.69 20.77 -37.67
CA ILE A 10 -6.30 20.07 -36.44
C ILE A 10 -6.70 18.60 -36.59
N VAL A 11 -5.72 17.71 -36.73
CA VAL A 11 -5.92 16.26 -36.66
C VAL A 11 -6.02 15.88 -35.19
N PHE A 12 -7.23 15.62 -34.72
CA PHE A 12 -7.49 15.04 -33.40
C PHE A 12 -7.22 13.53 -33.50
N LEU A 13 -6.02 13.09 -33.11
CA LEU A 13 -5.68 11.67 -33.04
C LEU A 13 -6.46 11.05 -31.88
N LEU A 14 -7.63 10.48 -32.17
CA LEU A 14 -8.39 9.65 -31.26
C LEU A 14 -7.59 8.37 -30.98
N TRP A 15 -6.88 8.35 -29.85
CA TRP A 15 -6.32 7.12 -29.30
C TRP A 15 -7.47 6.28 -28.75
N ALA A 16 -8.07 5.46 -29.62
CA ALA A 16 -8.99 4.42 -29.21
C ALA A 16 -8.19 3.32 -28.48
N GLY A 17 -8.15 3.40 -27.15
CA GLY A 17 -7.67 2.32 -26.31
C GLY A 17 -8.44 1.04 -26.62
N SER A 18 -7.78 0.13 -27.34
CA SER A 18 -8.33 -1.17 -27.73
C SER A 18 -8.18 -2.14 -26.56
N SER A 19 -9.13 -2.11 -25.63
CA SER A 19 -9.12 -2.99 -24.45
C SER A 19 -10.47 -3.67 -24.24
N SER A 20 -11.04 -4.35 -25.26
CA SER A 20 -12.33 -5.04 -25.07
C SER A 20 -12.57 -6.34 -25.86
N VAL A 21 -11.66 -6.78 -26.75
CA VAL A 21 -12.00 -7.88 -27.69
C VAL A 21 -11.99 -9.27 -27.02
N PHE A 22 -11.14 -9.52 -26.04
CA PHE A 22 -11.01 -10.88 -25.45
C PHE A 22 -12.09 -11.24 -24.42
N ALA A 23 -12.60 -10.29 -23.64
CA ALA A 23 -13.57 -10.58 -22.58
C ALA A 23 -14.97 -10.97 -23.12
N ALA A 24 -15.35 -10.43 -24.29
CA ALA A 24 -16.65 -10.67 -24.89
C ALA A 24 -16.84 -12.12 -25.35
N ASP A 25 -15.77 -12.77 -25.84
CA ASP A 25 -15.85 -14.15 -26.33
C ASP A 25 -15.98 -15.17 -25.19
N TYR A 26 -15.37 -14.93 -24.04
CA TYR A 26 -15.47 -15.81 -22.88
C TYR A 26 -16.82 -15.74 -22.17
N LEU A 27 -17.60 -14.67 -22.38
CA LEU A 27 -18.92 -14.55 -21.77
C LEU A 27 -19.89 -15.65 -22.24
N LYS A 28 -19.64 -16.27 -23.40
CA LYS A 28 -20.40 -17.42 -23.92
C LYS A 28 -20.35 -18.64 -22.99
N ALA A 29 -19.30 -18.76 -22.17
CA ALA A 29 -19.17 -19.82 -21.18
C ALA A 29 -20.13 -19.64 -19.99
N PHE A 30 -20.61 -18.41 -19.76
CA PHE A 30 -21.44 -18.07 -18.62
C PHE A 30 -22.89 -17.92 -19.07
N PRO A 31 -23.79 -18.85 -18.72
CA PRO A 31 -25.19 -18.78 -19.14
C PRO A 31 -25.89 -17.53 -18.56
N ALA A 32 -27.06 -17.18 -19.10
CA ALA A 32 -27.90 -16.16 -18.47
C ALA A 32 -28.32 -16.59 -17.05
N ALA A 33 -28.72 -15.64 -16.21
CA ALA A 33 -29.24 -15.98 -14.89
C ALA A 33 -30.54 -16.77 -15.00
N GLU A 34 -30.72 -17.75 -14.11
CA GLU A 34 -31.99 -18.46 -13.93
C GLU A 34 -33.05 -17.51 -13.35
N GLU A 35 -34.32 -17.94 -13.37
CA GLU A 35 -35.42 -17.16 -12.85
C GLU A 35 -35.20 -16.78 -11.36
N GLY A 36 -35.43 -15.52 -11.01
CA GLY A 36 -35.21 -14.99 -9.66
C GLY A 36 -33.76 -14.60 -9.33
N MET A 37 -32.82 -14.87 -10.23
CA MET A 37 -31.40 -14.56 -10.08
C MET A 37 -30.97 -13.43 -11.02
N THR A 38 -29.88 -12.74 -10.66
CA THR A 38 -29.20 -11.72 -11.47
C THR A 38 -27.75 -12.14 -11.70
N ARG A 39 -27.29 -11.99 -12.95
CA ARG A 39 -25.89 -12.21 -13.33
C ARG A 39 -25.13 -10.89 -13.35
N HIS A 40 -24.17 -10.75 -12.45
CA HIS A 40 -23.21 -9.65 -12.43
C HIS A 40 -21.92 -10.07 -13.14
N VAL A 41 -21.40 -9.19 -14.01
CA VAL A 41 -20.17 -9.40 -14.75
C VAL A 41 -19.21 -8.26 -14.40
N ILE A 42 -18.08 -8.62 -13.77
CA ILE A 42 -17.03 -7.67 -13.39
C ILE A 42 -15.87 -7.82 -14.37
N ILE A 43 -15.61 -6.77 -15.14
CA ILE A 43 -14.46 -6.68 -16.06
C ILE A 43 -13.36 -5.92 -15.35
N LEU A 44 -12.22 -6.58 -15.14
CA LEU A 44 -11.05 -6.01 -14.48
C LEU A 44 -10.14 -5.31 -15.50
N SER A 45 -9.54 -4.20 -15.12
CA SER A 45 -8.56 -3.50 -15.95
C SER A 45 -7.22 -4.23 -15.99
N GLN A 46 -6.54 -4.22 -17.13
CA GLN A 46 -5.22 -4.86 -17.22
C GLN A 46 -4.20 -4.16 -16.32
N GLN A 47 -3.42 -4.94 -15.57
CA GLN A 47 -2.32 -4.46 -14.73
C GLN A 47 -0.97 -5.03 -15.21
N ALA A 48 0.13 -4.34 -14.88
CA ALA A 48 1.48 -4.79 -15.24
C ALA A 48 1.88 -6.09 -14.53
N ASN A 49 1.60 -6.19 -13.22
CA ASN A 49 1.80 -7.40 -12.42
C ASN A 49 0.51 -7.76 -11.67
N GLU A 50 -0.32 -8.61 -12.27
CA GLU A 50 -1.61 -9.01 -11.68
C GLU A 50 -1.46 -9.88 -10.42
N ALA A 51 -0.30 -10.51 -10.21
CA ALA A 51 -0.05 -11.34 -9.03
C ALA A 51 -0.08 -10.54 -7.71
N ASP A 52 0.19 -9.24 -7.79
CA ASP A 52 0.19 -8.32 -6.65
C ASP A 52 -1.23 -7.86 -6.28
N PHE A 53 -2.25 -8.28 -7.03
CA PHE A 53 -3.62 -7.84 -6.82
C PHE A 53 -4.54 -8.99 -6.42
N ARG A 54 -5.56 -8.66 -5.65
CA ARG A 54 -6.69 -9.54 -5.34
C ARG A 54 -7.99 -8.78 -5.52
N VAL A 55 -9.08 -9.49 -5.77
CA VAL A 55 -10.44 -8.93 -5.84
C VAL A 55 -11.23 -9.48 -4.68
N GLU A 56 -11.74 -8.61 -3.83
CA GLU A 56 -12.71 -8.99 -2.79
C GLU A 56 -14.11 -8.76 -3.32
N LEU A 57 -14.94 -9.81 -3.28
CA LEU A 57 -16.38 -9.71 -3.54
C LEU A 57 -17.11 -9.28 -2.26
N ILE A 58 -17.92 -8.24 -2.37
CA ILE A 58 -18.73 -7.70 -1.28
C ILE A 58 -20.19 -7.83 -1.70
N ILE A 59 -20.85 -8.87 -1.22
CA ILE A 59 -22.24 -9.19 -1.58
C ILE A 59 -23.13 -8.83 -0.41
N GLY A 60 -24.27 -8.20 -0.68
CA GLY A 60 -25.14 -7.72 0.39
C GLY A 60 -26.41 -7.07 -0.11
N LYS A 61 -27.14 -6.45 0.80
CA LYS A 61 -28.38 -5.75 0.50
C LYS A 61 -28.49 -4.49 1.34
N THR A 62 -28.96 -3.41 0.73
CA THR A 62 -29.31 -2.19 1.46
C THR A 62 -30.62 -2.38 2.23
N VAL A 63 -30.58 -2.23 3.55
CA VAL A 63 -31.75 -2.37 4.44
C VAL A 63 -31.77 -1.28 5.51
N LYS A 64 -32.97 -0.94 5.99
CA LYS A 64 -33.16 -0.01 7.10
C LYS A 64 -32.89 -0.67 8.44
N THR A 65 -31.83 -0.24 9.11
CA THR A 65 -31.47 -0.74 10.45
C THR A 65 -31.27 0.43 11.42
N ASP A 66 -31.09 0.14 12.70
CA ASP A 66 -30.51 1.11 13.63
C ASP A 66 -29.03 1.40 13.31
N ALA A 67 -28.51 2.47 13.91
CA ALA A 67 -27.13 2.92 13.72
C ALA A 67 -26.11 2.17 14.60
N ALA A 68 -26.52 1.70 15.78
CA ALA A 68 -25.61 1.14 16.76
C ALA A 68 -25.17 -0.29 16.43
N ASN A 69 -26.12 -1.18 16.13
CA ASN A 69 -25.86 -2.59 15.97
C ASN A 69 -25.09 -2.90 14.69
N ARG A 70 -24.25 -3.93 14.77
CA ARG A 70 -23.55 -4.50 13.62
C ARG A 70 -24.33 -5.71 13.13
N TYR A 71 -24.67 -5.72 11.84
CA TYR A 71 -25.39 -6.82 11.20
C TYR A 71 -24.57 -7.48 10.10
N PHE A 72 -24.95 -8.71 9.77
CA PHE A 72 -24.51 -9.46 8.60
C PHE A 72 -25.62 -10.43 8.18
N PHE A 73 -25.64 -10.80 6.91
CA PHE A 73 -26.51 -11.86 6.41
C PHE A 73 -25.82 -13.23 6.51
N GLY A 74 -26.56 -14.27 6.86
CA GLY A 74 -26.10 -15.64 6.65
C GLY A 74 -26.09 -16.02 5.17
N GLY A 75 -25.41 -17.12 4.83
CA GLY A 75 -25.37 -17.67 3.48
C GLY A 75 -23.95 -18.06 3.06
N GLN A 76 -23.83 -18.66 1.88
CA GLN A 76 -22.57 -19.14 1.35
C GLN A 76 -22.44 -18.80 -0.12
N LEU A 77 -21.30 -18.20 -0.48
CA LEU A 77 -20.93 -17.96 -1.87
C LEU A 77 -20.17 -19.18 -2.41
N GLU A 78 -20.85 -19.98 -3.21
CA GLU A 78 -20.30 -21.18 -3.84
C GLU A 78 -19.38 -20.79 -5.01
N THR A 79 -18.37 -21.61 -5.27
CA THR A 79 -17.49 -21.49 -6.44
C THR A 79 -17.66 -22.76 -7.27
N GLU A 80 -18.14 -22.61 -8.50
CA GLU A 80 -18.44 -23.72 -9.38
C GLU A 80 -17.57 -23.64 -10.63
N SER A 81 -16.97 -24.76 -11.03
CA SER A 81 -16.28 -24.86 -12.31
C SER A 81 -17.29 -25.05 -13.45
N ILE A 82 -17.06 -24.38 -14.57
CA ILE A 82 -17.87 -24.50 -15.78
C ILE A 82 -17.27 -25.65 -16.63
N PRO A 83 -18.00 -26.78 -16.78
CA PRO A 83 -17.52 -27.93 -17.53
C PRO A 83 -17.12 -27.57 -18.97
N GLY A 84 -16.00 -28.12 -19.44
CA GLY A 84 -15.47 -27.89 -20.79
C GLY A 84 -14.71 -26.58 -20.98
N TRP A 85 -14.85 -25.61 -20.07
CA TRP A 85 -14.14 -24.33 -20.15
C TRP A 85 -13.00 -24.22 -19.12
N GLY A 86 -13.15 -24.88 -17.96
CA GLY A 86 -12.20 -24.74 -16.85
C GLY A 86 -12.26 -23.37 -16.16
N PHE A 87 -13.28 -22.57 -16.44
CA PHE A 87 -13.56 -21.31 -15.76
C PHE A 87 -14.32 -21.55 -14.48
N GLU A 88 -14.33 -20.56 -13.59
CA GLU A 88 -15.12 -20.58 -12.36
C GLU A 88 -16.19 -19.50 -12.41
N ARG A 89 -17.35 -19.80 -11.82
CA ARG A 89 -18.40 -18.84 -11.50
C ARG A 89 -18.69 -18.84 -10.01
N HIS A 90 -19.15 -17.72 -9.49
CA HIS A 90 -19.57 -17.62 -8.09
C HIS A 90 -21.09 -17.52 -8.00
N VAL A 91 -21.69 -18.30 -7.10
CA VAL A 91 -23.15 -18.40 -6.98
C VAL A 91 -23.55 -18.24 -5.52
N LEU A 92 -24.39 -17.25 -5.23
CA LEU A 92 -25.13 -17.15 -3.98
C LEU A 92 -26.56 -17.56 -4.27
N ARG A 93 -26.96 -18.78 -3.92
CA ARG A 93 -28.32 -19.28 -4.21
C ARG A 93 -29.39 -18.56 -3.40
N GLN A 94 -29.07 -18.24 -2.15
CA GLN A 94 -29.99 -17.59 -1.24
C GLN A 94 -29.20 -16.72 -0.25
N LEU A 95 -29.71 -15.52 0.00
CA LEU A 95 -29.26 -14.70 1.12
C LEU A 95 -30.02 -15.13 2.38
N GLY A 96 -29.29 -15.65 3.37
CA GLY A 96 -29.86 -16.16 4.60
C GLY A 96 -30.36 -15.07 5.55
N PRO A 97 -30.85 -15.44 6.75
CA PRO A 97 -31.38 -14.47 7.70
C PRO A 97 -30.29 -13.49 8.15
N MET A 98 -30.72 -12.27 8.51
CA MET A 98 -29.85 -11.26 9.10
C MET A 98 -29.63 -11.57 10.59
N ALA A 99 -28.38 -11.53 11.03
CA ALA A 99 -27.97 -11.62 12.43
C ALA A 99 -27.16 -10.39 12.82
N GLY A 100 -27.07 -10.09 14.11
CA GLY A 100 -26.32 -8.93 14.58
C GLY A 100 -26.16 -8.87 16.10
N THR A 101 -25.53 -7.79 16.56
CA THR A 101 -25.42 -7.49 17.99
C THR A 101 -26.79 -7.13 18.60
N LEU A 102 -26.86 -7.12 19.93
CA LEU A 102 -28.07 -6.79 20.69
C LEU A 102 -27.85 -5.58 21.62
N MET A 103 -27.20 -4.53 21.11
CA MET A 103 -27.04 -3.30 21.86
C MET A 103 -28.39 -2.59 22.01
N ALA A 104 -28.60 -1.98 23.18
CA ALA A 104 -29.78 -1.17 23.43
C ALA A 104 -29.77 0.05 22.50
N VAL A 105 -30.89 0.27 21.82
CA VAL A 105 -31.13 1.41 20.93
C VAL A 105 -32.42 2.07 21.38
N ASP A 106 -32.45 3.40 21.37
CA ASP A 106 -33.68 4.14 21.60
C ASP A 106 -34.69 3.81 20.49
N PRO A 107 -35.88 3.26 20.83
CA PRO A 107 -36.90 2.94 19.83
C PRO A 107 -37.40 4.15 19.01
N ALA A 108 -37.21 5.37 19.52
CA ALA A 108 -37.59 6.61 18.84
C ALA A 108 -36.56 7.08 17.80
N GLU A 109 -35.35 6.50 17.80
CA GLU A 109 -34.31 6.89 16.87
C GLU A 109 -34.64 6.42 15.43
N PRO A 110 -34.49 7.30 14.41
CA PRO A 110 -34.81 6.94 13.04
C PRO A 110 -33.85 5.87 12.50
N ARG A 111 -34.40 4.90 11.78
CA ARG A 111 -33.60 3.91 11.05
C ARG A 111 -32.88 4.54 9.87
N VAL A 112 -31.67 4.04 9.62
CA VAL A 112 -30.80 4.48 8.53
C VAL A 112 -30.64 3.37 7.49
N ASP A 113 -30.57 3.76 6.22
CA ASP A 113 -30.26 2.82 5.14
C ASP A 113 -28.78 2.42 5.23
N ARG A 114 -28.51 1.13 5.39
CA ARG A 114 -27.15 0.58 5.41
C ARG A 114 -27.02 -0.61 4.50
N PHE A 115 -25.88 -0.68 3.83
CA PHE A 115 -25.50 -1.86 3.06
C PHE A 115 -24.97 -2.95 4.00
N ILE A 116 -25.78 -3.98 4.23
CA ILE A 116 -25.43 -5.10 5.11
C ILE A 116 -24.90 -6.25 4.24
N THR A 117 -23.69 -6.71 4.56
CA THR A 117 -22.98 -7.71 3.76
C THR A 117 -23.31 -9.14 4.21
N LEU A 118 -23.09 -10.09 3.31
CA LEU A 118 -22.92 -11.50 3.63
C LEU A 118 -21.80 -11.63 4.68
N GLY A 119 -22.05 -12.41 5.74
CA GLY A 119 -21.09 -12.72 6.78
C GLY A 119 -20.11 -13.82 6.36
N GLY A 120 -19.19 -14.16 7.26
CA GLY A 120 -18.12 -15.13 7.02
C GLY A 120 -16.83 -14.49 6.56
N GLU A 121 -15.91 -15.31 6.04
CA GLU A 121 -14.61 -14.85 5.57
C GLU A 121 -14.74 -14.04 4.27
N ALA A 122 -13.93 -12.99 4.16
CA ALA A 122 -13.85 -12.19 2.94
C ALA A 122 -13.44 -13.08 1.76
N LYS A 123 -14.26 -13.11 0.70
CA LYS A 123 -13.94 -13.87 -0.51
C LYS A 123 -12.94 -13.09 -1.35
N LEU A 124 -11.66 -13.28 -1.04
CA LEU A 124 -10.53 -12.76 -1.81
C LEU A 124 -10.19 -13.71 -2.96
N LEU A 125 -10.38 -13.23 -4.18
CA LEU A 125 -10.14 -13.94 -5.43
C LEU A 125 -8.88 -13.44 -6.13
N ARG A 126 -8.32 -14.28 -6.99
CA ARG A 126 -7.20 -13.90 -7.86
C ARG A 126 -7.63 -12.78 -8.83
N TYR A 127 -6.76 -11.80 -9.02
CA TYR A 127 -6.93 -10.80 -10.07
C TYR A 127 -6.52 -11.38 -11.44
N ASN A 128 -7.40 -11.28 -12.43
CA ASN A 128 -7.13 -11.69 -13.81
C ASN A 128 -7.97 -10.86 -14.78
N SER A 129 -7.37 -9.90 -15.48
CA SER A 129 -8.08 -9.06 -16.45
C SER A 129 -8.48 -9.77 -17.74
N ARG A 130 -7.94 -10.97 -18.01
CA ARG A 130 -8.21 -11.72 -19.24
C ARG A 130 -9.53 -12.51 -19.18
N LEU A 131 -10.09 -12.72 -17.99
CA LEU A 131 -11.32 -13.47 -17.77
C LEU A 131 -12.32 -12.60 -16.99
N PRO A 132 -13.59 -12.54 -17.42
CA PRO A 132 -14.61 -11.85 -16.65
C PRO A 132 -14.88 -12.60 -15.34
N LEU A 133 -15.00 -11.86 -14.24
CA LEU A 133 -15.44 -12.41 -12.95
C LEU A 133 -16.97 -12.36 -12.91
N VAL A 134 -17.62 -13.53 -12.91
CA VAL A 134 -19.07 -13.65 -13.00
C VAL A 134 -19.66 -14.15 -11.69
N VAL A 135 -20.66 -13.42 -11.19
CA VAL A 135 -21.35 -13.69 -9.93
C VAL A 135 -22.86 -13.75 -10.17
N TYR A 136 -23.50 -14.82 -9.72
CA TYR A 136 -24.95 -14.99 -9.74
C TYR A 136 -25.48 -14.84 -8.31
N VAL A 137 -26.41 -13.91 -8.11
CA VAL A 137 -27.04 -13.63 -6.80
C VAL A 137 -28.56 -13.49 -6.98
N PRO A 138 -29.38 -13.57 -5.92
CA PRO A 138 -30.80 -13.29 -6.02
C PRO A 138 -31.05 -11.85 -6.48
N HIS A 139 -32.16 -11.59 -7.18
CA HIS A 139 -32.41 -10.29 -7.83
C HIS A 139 -32.44 -9.08 -6.89
N ASP A 140 -32.68 -9.29 -5.60
CA ASP A 140 -32.75 -8.26 -4.56
C ASP A 140 -31.42 -8.09 -3.80
N VAL A 141 -30.34 -8.72 -4.30
CA VAL A 141 -29.00 -8.67 -3.73
C VAL A 141 -28.06 -7.90 -4.67
N GLU A 142 -27.20 -7.09 -4.07
CA GLU A 142 -26.23 -6.26 -4.77
C GLU A 142 -24.82 -6.87 -4.66
N VAL A 143 -24.03 -6.70 -5.73
CA VAL A 143 -22.63 -7.14 -5.78
C VAL A 143 -21.72 -5.92 -5.94
N HIS A 144 -20.94 -5.64 -4.91
CA HIS A 144 -19.84 -4.69 -4.92
C HIS A 144 -18.51 -5.44 -4.97
N HIS A 145 -17.44 -4.74 -5.30
CA HIS A 145 -16.09 -5.29 -5.24
C HIS A 145 -15.08 -4.27 -4.76
N ARG A 146 -13.98 -4.76 -4.17
CA ARG A 146 -12.80 -3.97 -3.84
C ARG A 146 -11.57 -4.63 -4.44
N ILE A 147 -10.69 -3.82 -5.00
CA ILE A 147 -9.38 -4.29 -5.46
C ILE A 147 -8.37 -4.07 -4.35
N TRP A 148 -7.70 -5.14 -3.96
CA TRP A 148 -6.59 -5.12 -3.00
C TRP A 148 -5.28 -5.19 -3.77
N ARG A 149 -4.29 -4.43 -3.31
CA ARG A 149 -2.92 -4.48 -3.80
C ARG A 149 -2.00 -4.84 -2.65
N VAL A 150 -1.17 -5.85 -2.85
CA VAL A 150 -0.05 -6.17 -1.98
C VAL A 150 0.95 -5.02 -2.09
N GLN A 151 1.22 -4.37 -0.96
CA GLN A 151 2.38 -3.49 -0.86
C GLN A 151 3.59 -4.38 -0.55
N PRO A 152 4.72 -4.24 -1.25
CA PRO A 152 5.96 -4.88 -0.86
C PRO A 152 6.23 -4.56 0.62
N VAL A 153 6.51 -5.58 1.42
CA VAL A 153 7.08 -5.37 2.76
C VAL A 153 8.57 -5.16 2.57
N ASP A 154 8.93 -4.05 1.94
CA ASP A 154 10.33 -3.69 1.82
C ASP A 154 10.81 -3.32 3.23
N ARG A 155 11.61 -4.21 3.83
CA ARG A 155 12.47 -3.82 4.94
C ARG A 155 13.25 -2.61 4.47
N PHE A 156 13.25 -1.53 5.25
CA PHE A 156 13.86 -0.29 4.78
C PHE A 156 15.33 -0.57 4.46
N VAL A 157 15.73 -0.40 3.19
CA VAL A 157 17.12 -0.41 2.74
C VAL A 157 17.33 0.81 1.85
N ARG A 158 18.34 1.62 2.15
CA ARG A 158 18.70 2.78 1.35
C ARG A 158 20.20 2.87 1.14
N LYS A 159 20.59 3.04 -0.12
CA LYS A 159 21.97 3.30 -0.55
C LYS A 159 22.12 4.80 -0.85
N LEU A 160 23.17 5.45 -0.34
CA LEU A 160 23.50 6.85 -0.59
C LEU A 160 24.97 6.98 -0.93
N ALA A 161 25.28 7.65 -2.04
CA ALA A 161 26.65 8.05 -2.33
C ALA A 161 27.08 9.24 -1.46
N LEU A 162 28.34 9.21 -1.05
CA LEU A 162 29.03 10.32 -0.40
C LEU A 162 30.03 10.95 -1.37
N SER A 163 30.47 12.16 -1.06
CA SER A 163 31.62 12.77 -1.75
C SER A 163 32.89 11.94 -1.46
N GLY A 164 33.54 11.41 -2.50
CA GLY A 164 34.84 10.71 -2.39
C GLY A 164 34.80 9.19 -2.52
N GLU A 165 34.07 8.65 -3.52
CA GLU A 165 34.03 7.19 -3.83
C GLU A 165 33.65 6.30 -2.63
N GLN A 166 32.73 6.80 -1.81
CA GLN A 166 32.18 6.07 -0.68
C GLN A 166 30.67 5.98 -0.81
N THR A 167 30.11 4.89 -0.33
CA THR A 167 28.67 4.65 -0.30
C THR A 167 28.23 4.18 1.07
N ILE A 168 27.13 4.73 1.57
CA ILE A 168 26.45 4.27 2.77
C ILE A 168 25.26 3.41 2.39
N VAL A 169 25.09 2.30 3.10
CA VAL A 169 23.85 1.51 3.11
C VAL A 169 23.25 1.57 4.52
N VAL A 170 22.00 2.00 4.60
CA VAL A 170 21.19 1.96 5.83
C VAL A 170 20.12 0.89 5.66
N ALA A 171 20.04 -0.06 6.59
CA ALA A 171 19.11 -1.18 6.48
C ALA A 171 18.53 -1.58 7.84
N GLU A 172 17.21 -1.81 7.92
CA GLU A 172 16.56 -2.42 9.08
C GLU A 172 16.99 -3.88 9.28
N GLY A 173 16.95 -4.35 10.53
CA GLY A 173 17.23 -5.74 10.87
C GLY A 173 16.18 -6.70 10.29
N ASP A 174 16.67 -7.82 9.76
CA ASP A 174 15.84 -8.90 9.26
C ASP A 174 15.11 -9.61 10.42
N PHE A 175 13.91 -10.10 10.15
CA PHE A 175 13.08 -10.86 11.11
C PHE A 175 12.72 -10.14 12.43
N GLU A 176 12.89 -8.83 12.51
CA GLU A 176 12.51 -8.06 13.70
C GLU A 176 11.09 -7.48 13.62
N ALA A 177 10.48 -7.12 14.75
CA ALA A 177 9.19 -6.44 14.77
C ALA A 177 9.25 -5.05 14.08
N ARG A 178 8.10 -4.54 13.61
CA ARG A 178 8.02 -3.17 13.05
C ARG A 178 8.09 -2.09 14.13
N SER A 179 7.62 -2.39 15.34
CA SER A 179 7.58 -1.43 16.46
C SER A 179 8.93 -1.22 17.15
N ILE A 180 9.85 -2.17 17.03
CA ILE A 180 11.15 -2.12 17.71
C ILE A 180 12.12 -3.07 17.02
N GLY A 181 13.41 -2.77 17.12
CA GLY A 181 14.46 -3.67 16.68
C GLY A 181 15.77 -2.91 16.52
N SER A 182 16.49 -3.24 15.46
CA SER A 182 17.74 -2.61 15.09
C SER A 182 17.72 -2.14 13.64
N TYR A 183 18.69 -1.30 13.33
CA TYR A 183 19.08 -0.98 11.97
C TYR A 183 20.60 -0.87 11.91
N SER A 184 21.14 -1.00 10.72
CA SER A 184 22.57 -0.91 10.45
C SER A 184 22.87 0.28 9.54
N VAL A 185 24.01 0.93 9.78
CA VAL A 185 24.61 1.91 8.89
C VAL A 185 25.97 1.36 8.48
N ARG A 186 26.16 1.08 7.20
CA ARG A 186 27.35 0.42 6.66
C ARG A 186 27.98 1.31 5.60
N LEU A 187 29.29 1.53 5.71
CA LEU A 187 30.09 2.29 4.77
C LEU A 187 30.89 1.32 3.89
N TYR A 188 30.86 1.58 2.59
CA TYR A 188 31.61 0.87 1.58
C TYR A 188 32.48 1.87 0.81
N SER A 189 33.69 1.47 0.44
CA SER A 189 34.49 2.17 -0.56
C SER A 189 34.14 1.59 -1.93
N THR A 190 33.78 2.45 -2.88
CA THR A 190 33.33 2.02 -4.21
C THR A 190 34.43 2.05 -5.26
N GLY A 191 35.61 2.64 -5.03
CA GLY A 191 36.74 2.57 -5.98
C GLY A 191 36.31 2.79 -7.44
N ASN A 192 35.96 4.02 -7.79
CA ASN A 192 35.44 4.43 -9.11
C ASN A 192 34.19 3.67 -9.66
N THR A 193 33.58 2.74 -8.93
CA THR A 193 32.30 2.10 -9.34
C THR A 193 31.10 2.97 -9.03
N GLN A 194 30.08 2.88 -9.89
CA GLN A 194 28.86 3.69 -9.80
C GLN A 194 28.03 3.29 -8.56
N VAL A 195 27.22 4.21 -8.07
CA VAL A 195 26.42 4.05 -6.82
C VAL A 195 25.51 2.82 -6.84
N ASN A 196 25.11 2.33 -8.02
CA ASN A 196 24.26 1.16 -8.18
C ASN A 196 25.01 -0.15 -8.42
N ASP A 197 26.35 -0.13 -8.49
CA ASP A 197 27.13 -1.37 -8.57
C ASP A 197 27.25 -2.02 -7.19
N ASP A 198 27.05 -3.33 -7.14
CA ASP A 198 27.10 -4.15 -5.92
C ASP A 198 28.54 -4.51 -5.48
N ALA A 199 29.55 -3.95 -6.14
CA ALA A 199 30.97 -4.33 -6.00
C ALA A 199 31.76 -3.50 -4.97
N GLY A 200 31.11 -2.84 -4.01
CA GLY A 200 31.78 -2.02 -3.00
C GLY A 200 32.52 -2.85 -1.93
N ILE A 201 33.71 -2.40 -1.51
CA ILE A 201 34.48 -3.01 -0.42
C ILE A 201 33.99 -2.45 0.91
N PHE A 202 33.51 -3.32 1.81
CA PHE A 202 33.08 -2.92 3.14
C PHE A 202 34.23 -2.24 3.93
N ALA A 203 33.95 -1.06 4.49
CA ALA A 203 34.92 -0.27 5.25
C ALA A 203 34.62 -0.28 6.75
N SER A 204 33.38 0.03 7.14
CA SER A 204 32.94 -0.02 8.54
C SER A 204 31.42 -0.09 8.63
N GLY A 205 30.90 -0.43 9.81
CA GLY A 205 29.47 -0.37 10.06
C GLY A 205 29.13 -0.27 11.54
N LEU A 206 27.93 0.22 11.82
CA LEU A 206 27.34 0.31 13.14
C LEU A 206 25.95 -0.31 13.12
N ILE A 207 25.57 -0.95 14.23
CA ILE A 207 24.19 -1.39 14.50
C ILE A 207 23.64 -0.54 15.63
N ARG A 208 22.40 -0.09 15.48
CA ARG A 208 21.72 0.83 16.40
C ARG A 208 20.31 0.34 16.67
N LEU A 209 19.81 0.62 17.87
CA LEU A 209 18.42 0.39 18.23
C LEU A 209 17.52 1.31 17.39
N ARG A 210 16.36 0.81 16.94
CA ARG A 210 15.26 1.64 16.42
C ARG A 210 14.01 1.50 17.29
N SER A 211 13.39 2.63 17.59
CA SER A 211 12.03 2.72 18.12
C SER A 211 11.10 3.01 16.93
N GLY A 212 10.30 2.02 16.54
CA GLY A 212 9.50 2.06 15.32
C GLY A 212 10.28 1.72 14.05
N THR A 213 9.87 2.33 12.93
CA THR A 213 10.36 2.02 11.59
C THR A 213 11.21 3.14 11.03
N LEU A 214 12.25 2.82 10.26
CA LEU A 214 12.99 3.85 9.51
C LEU A 214 12.06 4.54 8.51
N GLU A 215 12.09 5.88 8.50
CA GLU A 215 11.23 6.70 7.65
C GLU A 215 12.02 7.36 6.53
N LYS A 216 13.13 8.03 6.86
CA LYS A 216 13.97 8.75 5.89
C LYS A 216 15.44 8.59 6.21
N VAL A 217 16.26 8.61 5.16
CA VAL A 217 17.71 8.72 5.24
C VAL A 217 18.18 9.77 4.25
N PHE A 218 18.92 10.76 4.73
CA PHE A 218 19.39 11.89 3.92
C PHE A 218 20.66 12.51 4.50
N LEU A 219 21.33 13.35 3.72
CA LEU A 219 22.52 14.09 4.12
C LEU A 219 22.14 15.54 4.43
N GLU A 220 22.62 16.07 5.55
CA GLU A 220 22.31 17.46 5.96
C GLU A 220 23.43 18.07 6.80
N ASN A 221 23.62 19.38 6.70
CA ASN A 221 24.64 20.09 7.46
C ASN A 221 24.11 20.47 8.86
N LEU A 222 24.72 19.87 9.89
CA LEU A 222 24.38 20.13 11.30
C LEU A 222 25.24 21.22 11.96
N GLY A 223 26.33 21.64 11.32
CA GLY A 223 27.21 22.73 11.77
C GLY A 223 27.56 23.69 10.64
N LEU A 224 28.12 24.85 10.98
CA LEU A 224 28.75 25.75 10.00
C LEU A 224 30.09 25.14 9.59
N ASP A 225 30.35 25.06 8.28
CA ASP A 225 31.58 24.52 7.66
C ASP A 225 31.93 23.07 7.97
N GLU A 226 30.94 22.26 8.36
CA GLU A 226 31.11 20.82 8.53
C GLU A 226 30.64 20.06 7.29
N ALA A 227 31.32 18.94 6.98
CA ALA A 227 30.80 17.97 6.02
C ALA A 227 29.40 17.49 6.46
N PRO A 228 28.49 17.22 5.50
CA PRO A 228 27.13 16.81 5.83
C PRO A 228 27.13 15.53 6.67
N SER A 229 26.25 15.50 7.66
CA SER A 229 25.99 14.30 8.46
C SER A 229 24.91 13.46 7.78
N LEU A 230 25.04 12.14 7.86
CA LEU A 230 23.96 11.22 7.52
C LEU A 230 22.92 11.27 8.64
N ILE A 231 21.69 11.61 8.30
CA ILE A 231 20.55 11.60 9.22
C ILE A 231 19.67 10.40 8.88
N VAL A 232 19.33 9.63 9.91
CA VAL A 232 18.39 8.52 9.86
C VAL A 232 17.22 8.86 10.77
N THR A 233 16.01 9.01 10.20
CA THR A 233 14.79 9.27 10.97
C THR A 233 13.96 8.01 11.15
N MET A 234 13.28 7.92 12.28
CA MET A 234 12.47 6.79 12.69
C MET A 234 11.11 7.32 13.15
N ARG A 235 10.06 6.55 12.88
CA ARG A 235 8.71 6.87 13.32
C ARG A 235 8.13 5.73 14.14
N SER A 236 7.59 6.06 15.31
CA SER A 236 6.94 5.09 16.18
C SER A 236 5.64 4.57 15.57
N VAL A 237 5.32 3.29 15.84
CA VAL A 237 4.12 2.61 15.33
C VAL A 237 2.89 2.85 16.23
N GLY A 238 3.08 3.52 17.38
CA GLY A 238 2.00 3.86 18.31
C GLY A 238 1.15 5.03 17.82
N THR A 239 0.03 5.29 18.52
CA THR A 239 -0.91 6.39 18.19
C THR A 239 -0.27 7.77 18.22
N GLY A 240 0.81 7.96 18.98
CA GLY A 240 1.54 9.22 19.05
C GLY A 240 2.42 9.53 17.84
N SER A 241 2.77 8.54 17.01
CA SER A 241 3.57 8.71 15.79
C SER A 241 4.87 9.51 16.00
N TYR A 242 5.50 9.33 17.17
CA TYR A 242 6.68 10.09 17.58
C TYR A 242 7.86 9.87 16.64
N VAL A 243 8.66 10.92 16.46
CA VAL A 243 9.84 10.93 15.59
C VAL A 243 11.10 10.80 16.43
N SER A 244 11.99 9.90 16.03
CA SER A 244 13.36 9.82 16.55
C SER A 244 14.36 10.02 15.42
N ALA A 245 15.57 10.46 15.71
CA ALA A 245 16.61 10.64 14.71
C ALA A 245 18.01 10.39 15.26
N ASP A 246 18.84 9.72 14.47
CA ASP A 246 20.27 9.57 14.69
C ASP A 246 21.04 10.29 13.58
N ALA A 247 22.09 11.01 13.95
CA ALA A 247 23.03 11.66 13.05
C ALA A 247 24.40 10.97 13.11
N PHE A 248 24.97 10.67 11.96
CA PHE A 248 26.27 10.02 11.82
C PHE A 248 27.25 10.90 11.03
N LYS A 249 28.50 10.94 11.51
CA LYS A 249 29.64 11.48 10.78
C LYS A 249 30.44 10.36 10.15
N ILE A 250 31.04 10.66 9.01
CA ILE A 250 32.01 9.79 8.33
C ILE A 250 33.38 10.41 8.54
N VAL A 251 34.22 9.73 9.31
CA VAL A 251 35.57 10.19 9.65
C VAL A 251 36.56 9.20 9.05
N GLY A 252 37.14 9.55 7.91
CA GLY A 252 37.90 8.62 7.08
C GLY A 252 37.02 7.47 6.58
N ASN A 253 37.37 6.24 6.96
CA ASN A 253 36.61 5.03 6.61
C ASN A 253 35.71 4.52 7.75
N LYS A 254 35.42 5.35 8.77
CA LYS A 254 34.60 4.98 9.93
C LYS A 254 33.29 5.75 9.99
N VAL A 255 32.19 5.02 10.15
CA VAL A 255 30.90 5.59 10.59
C VAL A 255 30.96 5.83 12.09
N VAL A 256 30.64 7.05 12.53
CA VAL A 256 30.63 7.44 13.95
C VAL A 256 29.30 8.12 14.26
N LEU A 257 28.62 7.67 15.32
CA LEU A 257 27.43 8.37 15.83
C LEU A 257 27.84 9.75 16.36
N HIS A 258 27.13 10.78 15.88
CA HIS A 258 27.41 12.17 16.21
C HIS A 258 26.38 12.76 17.18
N ALA A 259 25.09 12.46 16.99
CA ALA A 259 24.01 12.85 17.88
C ALA A 259 22.82 11.91 17.73
N SER A 260 21.99 11.85 18.78
CA SER A 260 20.75 11.09 18.82
C SER A 260 19.67 11.90 19.51
N ILE A 261 18.44 11.74 19.06
CA ILE A 261 17.24 12.22 19.73
C ILE A 261 16.10 11.22 19.58
N THR A 262 15.32 11.05 20.65
CA THR A 262 14.26 10.03 20.72
C THR A 262 12.94 10.66 21.12
N GLU A 263 11.84 10.08 20.65
CA GLU A 263 10.46 10.37 21.10
C GLU A 263 10.05 11.86 21.00
N MET A 264 10.35 12.50 19.87
CA MET A 264 9.86 13.85 19.55
C MET A 264 8.42 13.80 19.02
N PHE A 265 7.66 14.89 19.15
CA PHE A 265 6.32 15.00 18.56
C PHE A 265 6.33 14.74 17.04
N ALA A 266 5.20 14.27 16.52
CA ALA A 266 5.08 13.77 15.15
C ALA A 266 5.45 14.80 14.06
N ASP A 267 5.29 16.08 14.36
CA ASP A 267 5.55 17.26 13.51
C ASP A 267 6.89 17.95 13.80
N ALA A 268 7.67 17.45 14.75
CA ALA A 268 8.96 18.02 15.10
C ALA A 268 9.98 17.88 13.96
N ASP A 269 10.80 18.92 13.75
CA ASP A 269 11.90 18.89 12.79
C ASP A 269 13.15 18.20 13.41
N PRO A 270 13.54 17.02 12.91
CA PRO A 270 14.68 16.29 13.45
C PRO A 270 16.01 17.03 13.26
N VAL A 271 16.18 17.81 12.18
CA VAL A 271 17.42 18.55 11.90
C VAL A 271 17.60 19.68 12.91
N VAL A 272 16.53 20.43 13.20
CA VAL A 272 16.55 21.50 14.20
C VAL A 272 16.87 20.94 15.58
N ALA A 273 16.25 19.81 15.94
CA ALA A 273 16.45 19.19 17.24
C ALA A 273 17.87 18.62 17.40
N LEU A 274 18.41 17.94 16.37
CA LEU A 274 19.79 17.47 16.34
C LEU A 274 20.81 18.62 16.45
N LYS A 275 20.56 19.75 15.75
CA LYS A 275 21.39 20.97 15.88
C LYS A 275 21.39 21.50 17.33
N ALA A 276 20.24 21.48 18.00
CA ALA A 276 20.13 21.92 19.39
C ALA A 276 20.93 21.02 20.35
N VAL A 277 20.86 19.69 20.18
CA VAL A 277 21.65 18.72 20.97
C VAL A 277 23.14 18.99 20.82
N LEU A 278 23.62 19.19 19.59
CA LEU A 278 25.04 19.43 19.31
C LEU A 278 25.54 20.77 19.87
N LYS A 279 24.72 21.82 19.87
CA LYS A 279 25.06 23.11 20.49
C LYS A 279 25.28 22.99 22.00
N THR A 280 24.45 22.20 22.68
CA THR A 280 24.56 21.98 24.13
C THR A 280 25.80 21.17 24.48
N SER A 281 26.17 20.19 23.65
CA SER A 281 27.36 19.36 23.89
C SER A 281 28.69 20.13 23.74
N ARG A 282 28.74 21.22 22.98
CA ARG A 282 29.95 22.05 22.82
C ARG A 282 30.22 23.03 23.96
N LYS A 283 29.25 23.23 24.85
CA LYS A 283 29.37 24.14 26.00
C LYS A 283 29.84 23.45 27.29
N LYS A 284 30.02 22.14 27.26
CA LYS A 284 30.62 21.33 28.34
C LYS A 284 32.03 20.93 27.93
#